data_AF-A0A0C3HK89-F1
#
_entry.id   AF-A0A0C3HK89-F1
#
_cell.length_a   1.000
_cell.length_b   1.000
_cell.length_c   1.000
_cell.angle_alpha   90.00
_cell.angle_beta   90.00
_cell.angle_gamma   90.00
#
_symmetry.space_group_name_H-M   'P 1'
#
loop_
_entity.id
_entity.type
_entity.pdbx_description
1 polymer ?
#
loop_
_entity_poly.entity_id
_entity_poly.type
_entity_poly.pdbx_seq_one_letter_code
_entity_poly.pdbx_strand_id
1 'polypeptide(L)'
;MSSFVGVNGGEQIVEIDLLIIGAGPAGAALACFLCQHGLKGLILAATPSTADTPRAHITNMAALECLRDIGLEEECKRVAVKGDCMQHTRWCRSMAGEEFARIYSWGNDPSRTGDYDAASPCSHVDIPQTILEPILVRHATHNGFQCRFDTSFLSYDRQPDGSIISEVLDGISKQTYKIRSKYLFGCDGARSQVLRQLNIPLAKKPGQGLAINVLAKVDLEEVMQYRLGNLHWVMRPDEDQPAFNWATVVRMVKPWNEWMFILFPRPGAGVDFNPSKDEYLECVKNIVGDDSLKVEILNISKWFVNEIVAEYYSEGNILERQPVGASVVERTNQGLRDHIPVWEALGMMDPSLEVRKMQFAELSQPSPEGAKRRAKLQEAVKETSHEFHGVGVEMNQRYVSKAVYLDDESIRPPLPDDPVLEHEITTYPGSRLPHAWLNTRLPGKRLSTIDLAGHGAFCLLTGIGGEIWKAAAARAAAELGIEINTYTIGWGQDFHDVYFDWTQRREIDDDGCVLIRPDRFVAWRSKTVVPNAVAKLIAVLKSTLGV
;
A
#
# COMPACT_ATOMS: atom_id res chain seq x y z
N MET A 1 4.45 7.97 -38.44
CA MET A 1 5.73 8.18 -39.17
C MET A 1 6.03 9.67 -39.11
N SER A 2 6.80 10.13 -38.13
CA SER A 2 7.34 11.49 -38.14
C SER A 2 8.60 11.51 -38.99
N SER A 3 8.65 12.46 -39.91
CA SER A 3 9.71 12.70 -40.88
C SER A 3 11.07 12.91 -40.21
N PHE A 4 12.06 12.10 -40.61
CA PHE A 4 13.48 12.41 -40.41
C PHE A 4 13.89 13.48 -41.41
N VAL A 5 14.25 14.67 -40.91
CA VAL A 5 14.91 15.73 -41.70
C VAL A 5 16.27 16.02 -41.07
N GLY A 6 17.31 15.90 -41.90
CA GLY A 6 18.64 16.52 -41.84
C GLY A 6 19.23 16.92 -40.48
N VAL A 7 20.30 16.21 -40.11
CA VAL A 7 21.17 16.46 -38.95
C VAL A 7 22.01 17.74 -39.14
N ASN A 8 21.78 18.74 -38.30
CA ASN A 8 22.77 19.74 -37.92
C ASN A 8 23.23 19.43 -36.48
N GLY A 9 24.54 19.45 -36.24
CA GLY A 9 25.21 19.01 -35.00
C GLY A 9 24.97 19.87 -33.75
N GLY A 10 23.71 20.11 -33.39
CA GLY A 10 23.29 20.51 -32.05
C GLY A 10 23.02 19.27 -31.19
N GLU A 11 23.32 19.34 -29.90
CA GLU A 11 22.99 18.30 -28.93
C GLU A 11 21.47 18.04 -28.99
N GLN A 12 21.06 16.84 -29.41
CA GLN A 12 19.65 16.52 -29.61
C GLN A 12 18.97 16.35 -28.25
N ILE A 13 18.17 17.33 -27.84
CA ILE A 13 17.38 17.32 -26.61
C ILE A 13 15.97 16.84 -26.92
N VAL A 14 15.48 15.85 -26.17
CA VAL A 14 14.10 15.37 -26.27
C VAL A 14 13.21 16.22 -25.36
N GLU A 15 12.08 16.70 -25.89
CA GLU A 15 11.13 17.55 -25.15
C GLU A 15 9.99 16.70 -24.57
N ILE A 16 9.84 16.66 -23.25
CA ILE A 16 8.81 15.90 -22.51
C ILE A 16 8.30 16.73 -21.33
N ASP A 17 7.02 17.10 -21.30
CA ASP A 17 6.50 17.91 -20.19
C ASP A 17 6.64 17.23 -18.82
N LEU A 18 6.30 15.94 -18.71
CA LEU A 18 6.29 15.17 -17.47
C LEU A 18 7.25 13.98 -17.57
N LEU A 19 8.37 14.03 -16.83
CA LEU A 19 9.37 12.97 -16.80
C LEU A 19 9.32 12.22 -15.47
N ILE A 20 9.03 10.93 -15.51
CA ILE A 20 8.97 10.04 -14.34
C ILE A 20 10.17 9.10 -14.37
N ILE A 21 10.96 9.09 -13.30
CA ILE A 21 12.10 8.18 -13.16
C ILE A 21 11.69 7.01 -12.27
N GLY A 22 11.49 5.85 -12.86
CA GLY A 22 11.13 4.58 -12.21
C GLY A 22 9.78 4.05 -12.68
N ALA A 23 9.75 2.79 -13.15
CA ALA A 23 8.53 2.09 -13.57
C ALA A 23 8.00 1.10 -12.51
N GLY A 24 8.42 1.24 -11.25
CA GLY A 24 7.83 0.50 -10.13
C GLY A 24 6.40 0.99 -9.81
N PRO A 25 5.76 0.48 -8.74
CA PRO A 25 4.35 0.78 -8.46
C PRO A 25 4.07 2.27 -8.31
N ALA A 26 4.97 3.03 -7.68
CA ALA A 26 4.81 4.48 -7.50
C ALA A 26 4.78 5.23 -8.83
N GLY A 27 5.79 5.04 -9.69
CA GLY A 27 5.89 5.77 -10.96
C GLY A 27 4.86 5.32 -11.99
N ALA A 28 4.58 4.02 -12.06
CA ALA A 28 3.55 3.50 -12.97
C ALA A 28 2.14 3.93 -12.54
N ALA A 29 1.83 3.92 -11.23
CA ALA A 29 0.54 4.41 -10.74
C ALA A 29 0.41 5.94 -10.93
N LEU A 30 1.47 6.71 -10.64
CA LEU A 30 1.49 8.16 -10.91
C LEU A 30 1.16 8.45 -12.38
N ALA A 31 1.77 7.73 -13.31
CA ALA A 31 1.47 7.87 -14.73
C ALA A 31 0.00 7.55 -15.05
N CYS A 32 -0.58 6.50 -14.44
CA CYS A 32 -2.01 6.17 -14.61
C CYS A 32 -2.92 7.31 -14.15
N PHE A 33 -2.67 7.90 -12.98
CA PHE A 33 -3.48 9.01 -12.46
C PHE A 33 -3.27 10.30 -13.28
N LEU A 34 -2.06 10.57 -13.76
CA LEU A 34 -1.82 11.70 -14.67
C LEU A 34 -2.58 11.52 -15.99
N CYS A 35 -2.64 10.29 -16.52
CA CYS A 35 -3.46 9.98 -17.71
C CYS A 35 -4.95 10.28 -17.49
N GLN A 36 -5.48 10.05 -16.29
CA GLN A 36 -6.88 10.35 -15.95
C GLN A 36 -7.20 11.84 -16.12
N HIS A 37 -6.20 12.71 -15.90
CA HIS A 37 -6.28 14.16 -16.13
C HIS A 37 -5.90 14.58 -17.57
N GLY A 38 -5.78 13.62 -18.50
CA GLY A 38 -5.39 13.87 -19.89
C GLY A 38 -3.93 14.27 -20.08
N LEU A 39 -3.10 14.14 -19.03
CA LEU A 39 -1.68 14.48 -19.08
C LEU A 39 -0.86 13.33 -19.69
N LYS A 40 0.27 13.69 -20.30
CA LYS A 40 1.15 12.75 -21.02
C LYS A 40 2.60 12.99 -20.63
N GLY A 41 3.43 11.97 -20.80
CA GLY A 41 4.82 12.05 -20.41
C GLY A 41 5.63 10.82 -20.76
N LEU A 42 6.77 10.68 -20.09
CA LEU A 42 7.71 9.59 -20.28
C LEU A 42 8.08 8.98 -18.93
N ILE A 43 7.97 7.66 -18.83
CA ILE A 43 8.52 6.86 -17.75
C ILE A 43 9.87 6.30 -18.22
N LEU A 44 10.91 6.46 -17.40
CA LEU A 44 12.20 5.81 -17.59
C LEU A 44 12.41 4.74 -16.53
N ALA A 45 12.93 3.58 -16.92
CA ALA A 45 13.32 2.53 -16.00
C ALA A 45 14.72 2.03 -16.36
N ALA A 46 15.59 1.95 -15.35
CA ALA A 46 16.94 1.42 -15.53
C ALA A 46 16.96 -0.09 -15.78
N THR A 47 15.92 -0.81 -15.34
CA THR A 47 15.75 -2.25 -15.55
C THR A 47 15.26 -2.56 -16.97
N PRO A 48 15.51 -3.77 -17.48
CA PRO A 48 15.05 -4.17 -18.82
C PRO A 48 13.55 -4.48 -18.91
N SER A 49 12.88 -4.65 -17.76
CA SER A 49 11.44 -4.91 -17.67
C SER A 49 10.88 -4.49 -16.31
N THR A 50 9.59 -4.74 -16.09
CA THR A 50 8.94 -4.70 -14.75
C THR A 50 9.55 -5.76 -13.81
N ALA A 51 9.06 -5.85 -12.58
CA ALA A 51 9.46 -6.86 -11.61
C ALA A 51 9.55 -8.28 -12.19
N ASP A 52 10.69 -8.92 -11.99
CA ASP A 52 10.93 -10.35 -12.24
C ASP A 52 10.88 -11.20 -10.95
N THR A 53 10.78 -10.53 -9.78
CA THR A 53 10.70 -11.14 -8.46
C THR A 53 9.46 -10.65 -7.70
N PRO A 54 8.83 -11.48 -6.86
CA PRO A 54 7.50 -11.19 -6.30
C PRO A 54 7.38 -9.88 -5.50
N ARG A 55 8.44 -9.46 -4.78
CA ARG A 55 8.48 -8.23 -3.95
C ARG A 55 7.21 -8.05 -3.10
N ALA A 56 6.66 -6.84 -2.94
CA ALA A 56 5.41 -6.64 -2.19
C ALA A 56 4.22 -7.33 -2.85
N HIS A 57 3.18 -7.68 -2.09
CA HIS A 57 2.08 -8.52 -2.61
C HIS A 57 0.70 -8.21 -2.06
N ILE A 58 0.59 -7.84 -0.78
CA ILE A 58 -0.69 -7.41 -0.24
C ILE A 58 -1.01 -6.02 -0.76
N THR A 59 -2.15 -5.90 -1.44
CA THR A 59 -2.76 -4.61 -1.79
C THR A 59 -3.98 -4.44 -0.90
N ASN A 60 -3.94 -3.45 -0.01
CA ASN A 60 -5.01 -3.16 0.93
C ASN A 60 -6.20 -2.43 0.26
N MET A 61 -7.27 -2.23 1.02
CA MET A 61 -8.50 -1.61 0.53
C MET A 61 -8.28 -0.19 0.01
N ALA A 62 -7.51 0.63 0.72
CA ALA A 62 -7.21 2.01 0.33
C ALA A 62 -6.50 2.10 -1.03
N ALA A 63 -5.52 1.21 -1.29
CA ALA A 63 -4.84 1.16 -2.57
C ALA A 63 -5.76 0.67 -3.70
N LEU A 64 -6.61 -0.33 -3.42
CA LEU A 64 -7.59 -0.80 -4.40
C LEU A 64 -8.69 0.21 -4.70
N GLU A 65 -9.10 1.04 -3.74
CA GLU A 65 -10.00 2.17 -4.01
C GLU A 65 -9.41 3.12 -5.05
N CYS A 66 -8.10 3.42 -4.97
CA CYS A 66 -7.43 4.24 -5.98
C CYS A 66 -7.43 3.55 -7.35
N LEU A 67 -7.17 2.24 -7.41
CA LEU A 67 -7.21 1.47 -8.67
C LEU A 67 -8.65 1.33 -9.21
N ARG A 68 -9.65 1.29 -8.34
CA ARG A 68 -11.07 1.30 -8.70
C ARG A 68 -11.46 2.60 -9.39
N ASP A 69 -10.92 3.74 -8.95
CA ASP A 69 -11.17 5.06 -9.55
C ASP A 69 -10.79 5.12 -11.03
N ILE A 70 -9.71 4.44 -11.40
CA ILE A 70 -9.21 4.37 -12.79
C ILE A 70 -9.61 3.08 -13.51
N GLY A 71 -10.57 2.32 -12.97
CA GLY A 71 -11.14 1.13 -13.60
C GLY A 71 -10.24 -0.11 -13.62
N LEU A 72 -9.21 -0.18 -12.78
CA LEU A 72 -8.25 -1.28 -12.71
C LEU A 72 -8.58 -2.35 -11.65
N GLU A 73 -9.48 -2.07 -10.71
CA GLU A 73 -9.79 -3.00 -9.61
C GLU A 73 -10.22 -4.39 -10.09
N GLU A 74 -11.16 -4.49 -11.04
CA GLU A 74 -11.67 -5.79 -11.53
C GLU A 74 -10.57 -6.61 -12.21
N GLU A 75 -9.67 -5.94 -12.92
CA GLU A 75 -8.51 -6.60 -13.51
C GLU A 75 -7.54 -7.10 -12.44
N CYS A 76 -7.24 -6.29 -11.44
CA CYS A 76 -6.44 -6.69 -10.28
C CYS A 76 -7.08 -7.91 -9.60
N LYS A 77 -8.35 -7.81 -9.21
CA LYS A 77 -9.11 -8.91 -8.61
C LYS A 77 -9.06 -10.17 -9.46
N ARG A 78 -9.17 -10.06 -10.79
CA ARG A 78 -9.11 -11.22 -11.71
C ARG A 78 -7.80 -11.99 -11.63
N VAL A 79 -6.66 -11.30 -11.53
CA VAL A 79 -5.33 -11.92 -11.51
C VAL A 79 -4.76 -12.15 -10.10
N ALA A 80 -5.39 -11.59 -9.08
CA ALA A 80 -5.11 -11.89 -7.69
C ALA A 80 -5.26 -13.37 -7.37
N VAL A 81 -4.58 -13.80 -6.32
CA VAL A 81 -4.81 -15.09 -5.69
C VAL A 81 -6.30 -15.25 -5.38
N LYS A 82 -6.82 -16.46 -5.61
CA LYS A 82 -8.24 -16.78 -5.49
C LYS A 82 -8.52 -17.62 -4.25
N GLY A 83 -9.79 -17.59 -3.84
CA GLY A 83 -10.30 -18.37 -2.73
C GLY A 83 -9.65 -17.98 -1.41
N ASP A 84 -9.55 -18.96 -0.53
CA ASP A 84 -9.30 -18.78 0.89
C ASP A 84 -7.82 -18.79 1.26
N CYS A 85 -6.93 -18.56 0.30
CA CYS A 85 -5.49 -18.71 0.48
C CYS A 85 -4.87 -17.70 1.48
N MET A 86 -5.62 -16.68 1.88
CA MET A 86 -5.20 -15.63 2.81
C MET A 86 -5.90 -15.71 4.17
N GLN A 87 -6.61 -16.80 4.50
CA GLN A 87 -7.40 -16.86 5.74
C GLN A 87 -6.56 -16.65 7.00
N HIS A 88 -5.32 -17.14 7.01
CA HIS A 88 -4.55 -17.28 8.25
C HIS A 88 -3.07 -16.91 8.13
N THR A 89 -2.51 -16.49 9.27
CA THR A 89 -1.08 -16.56 9.57
C THR A 89 -0.84 -17.68 10.59
N ARG A 90 0.21 -18.49 10.35
CA ARG A 90 0.53 -19.69 11.16
C ARG A 90 1.91 -19.61 11.79
N TRP A 91 2.07 -20.15 13.01
CA TRP A 91 3.37 -20.45 13.64
C TRP A 91 3.52 -21.96 13.74
N CYS A 92 4.63 -22.50 13.25
CA CYS A 92 4.82 -23.94 13.12
C CYS A 92 6.29 -24.36 13.19
N ARG A 93 6.52 -25.65 13.39
CA ARG A 93 7.85 -26.27 13.41
C ARG A 93 8.46 -26.41 12.02
N SER A 94 7.62 -26.78 11.07
CA SER A 94 7.90 -26.91 9.65
C SER A 94 6.59 -26.75 8.87
N MET A 95 6.68 -26.61 7.55
CA MET A 95 5.49 -26.47 6.70
C MET A 95 4.60 -27.71 6.77
N ALA A 96 5.22 -28.90 6.72
CA ALA A 96 4.54 -30.19 6.79
C ALA A 96 4.19 -30.62 8.22
N GLY A 97 4.95 -30.17 9.22
CA GLY A 97 4.88 -30.67 10.59
C GLY A 97 3.91 -29.95 11.51
N GLU A 98 4.28 -29.96 12.80
CA GLU A 98 3.48 -29.46 13.92
C GLU A 98 3.20 -27.95 13.83
N GLU A 99 1.95 -27.59 14.11
CA GLU A 99 1.49 -26.21 14.24
C GLU A 99 1.43 -25.81 15.72
N PHE A 100 2.04 -24.68 16.07
CA PHE A 100 2.04 -24.15 17.43
C PHE A 100 0.85 -23.23 17.69
N ALA A 101 0.52 -22.40 16.71
CA ALA A 101 -0.54 -21.41 16.80
C ALA A 101 -0.96 -20.91 15.42
N ARG A 102 -2.13 -20.26 15.38
CA ARG A 102 -2.69 -19.62 14.20
C ARG A 102 -3.54 -18.43 14.59
N ILE A 103 -3.59 -17.44 13.72
CA ILE A 103 -4.52 -16.31 13.79
C ILE A 103 -5.18 -16.10 12.43
N TYR A 104 -6.39 -15.55 12.43
CA TYR A 104 -7.00 -15.01 11.22
C TYR A 104 -6.20 -13.80 10.73
N SER A 105 -6.30 -13.51 9.43
CA SER A 105 -5.58 -12.40 8.82
C SER A 105 -6.44 -11.64 7.82
N TRP A 106 -6.10 -10.38 7.55
CA TRP A 106 -6.65 -9.58 6.45
C TRP A 106 -8.19 -9.44 6.49
N GLY A 107 -8.75 -9.31 7.69
CA GLY A 107 -10.21 -9.16 7.89
C GLY A 107 -11.03 -10.46 7.88
N ASN A 108 -10.37 -11.63 7.78
CA ASN A 108 -11.05 -12.93 7.77
C ASN A 108 -11.48 -13.43 9.16
N ASP A 109 -11.18 -12.69 10.24
CA ASP A 109 -11.71 -13.01 11.57
C ASP A 109 -13.21 -12.71 11.58
N PRO A 110 -14.09 -13.69 11.86
CA PRO A 110 -15.54 -13.47 11.87
C PRO A 110 -16.00 -12.35 12.81
N SER A 111 -15.23 -12.05 13.87
CA SER A 111 -15.51 -10.95 14.78
C SER A 111 -15.14 -9.57 14.24
N ARG A 112 -14.35 -9.50 13.16
CA ARG A 112 -13.80 -8.27 12.56
C ARG A 112 -14.23 -8.05 11.12
N THR A 113 -14.79 -9.04 10.42
CA THR A 113 -15.19 -8.91 9.00
C THR A 113 -16.09 -7.70 8.77
N GLY A 114 -17.00 -7.41 9.70
CA GLY A 114 -17.87 -6.23 9.64
C GLY A 114 -17.11 -4.90 9.63
N ASP A 115 -15.98 -4.80 10.33
CA ASP A 115 -15.14 -3.59 10.35
C ASP A 115 -14.56 -3.30 8.95
N TYR A 116 -14.12 -4.36 8.26
CA TYR A 116 -13.54 -4.27 6.93
C TYR A 116 -14.61 -3.94 5.88
N ASP A 117 -15.74 -4.64 5.91
CA ASP A 117 -16.88 -4.40 5.02
C ASP A 117 -17.47 -2.98 5.21
N ALA A 118 -17.47 -2.47 6.44
CA ALA A 118 -17.92 -1.11 6.73
C ALA A 118 -16.92 -0.04 6.24
N ALA A 119 -15.63 -0.35 6.21
CA ALA A 119 -14.57 0.61 5.88
C ALA A 119 -14.49 0.93 4.38
N SER A 120 -14.72 -0.04 3.50
CA SER A 120 -14.48 0.11 2.05
C SER A 120 -15.36 -0.82 1.21
N PRO A 121 -15.72 -0.43 -0.04
CA PRO A 121 -16.29 -1.37 -1.01
C PRO A 121 -15.25 -2.36 -1.58
N CYS A 122 -13.96 -2.14 -1.30
CA CYS A 122 -12.85 -2.99 -1.71
C CYS A 122 -12.46 -3.96 -0.59
N SER A 123 -11.75 -5.03 -0.93
CA SER A 123 -11.21 -6.01 0.03
C SER A 123 -9.73 -6.24 -0.29
N HIS A 124 -8.92 -6.67 0.69
CA HIS A 124 -7.52 -7.02 0.45
C HIS A 124 -7.36 -8.04 -0.67
N VAL A 125 -6.28 -7.91 -1.44
CA VAL A 125 -5.89 -8.90 -2.45
C VAL A 125 -4.40 -9.20 -2.36
N ASP A 126 -4.03 -10.45 -2.64
CA ASP A 126 -2.65 -10.87 -2.84
C ASP A 126 -2.32 -10.84 -4.34
N ILE A 127 -1.59 -9.79 -4.74
CA ILE A 127 -1.07 -9.55 -6.08
C ILE A 127 0.41 -9.17 -5.95
N PRO A 128 1.33 -10.09 -6.24
CA PRO A 128 2.76 -9.78 -6.30
C PRO A 128 3.08 -8.67 -7.32
N GLN A 129 4.17 -7.93 -7.12
CA GLN A 129 4.58 -6.85 -8.03
C GLN A 129 4.88 -7.34 -9.45
N THR A 130 5.26 -8.61 -9.63
CA THR A 130 5.41 -9.27 -10.95
C THR A 130 4.10 -9.29 -11.75
N ILE A 131 2.96 -9.14 -11.07
CA ILE A 131 1.63 -9.12 -11.68
C ILE A 131 1.07 -7.69 -11.70
N LEU A 132 1.25 -6.90 -10.61
CA LEU A 132 0.73 -5.53 -10.54
C LEU A 132 1.43 -4.56 -11.49
N GLU A 133 2.77 -4.56 -11.52
CA GLU A 133 3.53 -3.58 -12.31
C GLU A 133 3.19 -3.63 -13.80
N PRO A 134 3.07 -4.81 -14.45
CA PRO A 134 2.62 -4.89 -15.83
C PRO A 134 1.24 -4.28 -16.09
N ILE A 135 0.27 -4.42 -15.16
CA ILE A 135 -1.07 -3.83 -15.30
C ILE A 135 -0.97 -2.31 -15.35
N LEU A 136 -0.23 -1.73 -14.41
CA LEU A 136 -0.05 -0.28 -14.31
C LEU A 136 0.71 0.28 -15.51
N VAL A 137 1.85 -0.32 -15.88
CA VAL A 137 2.65 0.14 -17.03
C VAL A 137 1.84 0.04 -18.33
N ARG A 138 1.09 -1.05 -18.51
CA ARG A 138 0.24 -1.20 -19.70
C ARG A 138 -0.90 -0.20 -19.71
N HIS A 139 -1.55 0.08 -18.58
CA HIS A 139 -2.60 1.10 -18.50
C HIS A 139 -2.04 2.49 -18.82
N ALA A 140 -0.91 2.88 -18.22
CA ALA A 140 -0.27 4.16 -18.49
C ALA A 140 0.12 4.30 -19.98
N THR A 141 0.69 3.25 -20.59
CA THR A 141 1.16 3.32 -21.97
C THR A 141 0.05 3.35 -23.01
N HIS A 142 -1.08 2.69 -22.77
CA HIS A 142 -2.25 2.81 -23.64
C HIS A 142 -2.96 4.17 -23.54
N ASN A 143 -2.76 4.91 -22.44
CA ASN A 143 -3.45 6.18 -22.18
C ASN A 143 -2.58 7.44 -22.37
N GLY A 144 -1.37 7.30 -22.92
CA GLY A 144 -0.61 8.44 -23.45
C GLY A 144 0.79 8.65 -22.87
N PHE A 145 1.20 7.86 -21.88
CA PHE A 145 2.61 7.85 -21.46
C PHE A 145 3.45 6.93 -22.34
N GLN A 146 4.69 7.31 -22.59
CA GLN A 146 5.70 6.39 -23.11
C GLN A 146 6.43 5.74 -21.95
N CYS A 147 6.95 4.53 -22.14
CA CYS A 147 7.80 3.87 -21.17
C CYS A 147 9.06 3.37 -21.88
N ARG A 148 10.24 3.73 -21.36
CA ARG A 148 11.54 3.25 -21.85
C ARG A 148 12.25 2.50 -20.72
N PHE A 149 12.35 1.18 -20.91
CA PHE A 149 13.23 0.33 -20.12
C PHE A 149 14.68 0.48 -20.57
N ASP A 150 15.61 -0.14 -19.84
CA ASP A 150 17.06 -0.03 -20.07
C ASP A 150 17.53 1.43 -20.20
N THR A 151 16.90 2.38 -19.51
CA THR A 151 17.28 3.79 -19.55
C THR A 151 17.54 4.31 -18.14
N SER A 152 18.81 4.58 -17.84
CA SER A 152 19.23 5.02 -16.51
C SER A 152 19.27 6.54 -16.42
N PHE A 153 18.63 7.09 -15.40
CA PHE A 153 18.77 8.50 -15.05
C PHE A 153 20.13 8.75 -14.38
N LEU A 154 20.84 9.80 -14.79
CA LEU A 154 22.16 10.15 -14.25
C LEU A 154 22.11 11.39 -13.36
N SER A 155 21.58 12.48 -13.90
CA SER A 155 21.58 13.81 -13.27
C SER A 155 20.52 14.72 -13.89
N TYR A 156 20.23 15.85 -13.23
CA TYR A 156 19.43 16.92 -13.82
C TYR A 156 20.07 18.31 -13.60
N ASP A 157 19.73 19.29 -14.44
CA ASP A 157 20.09 20.70 -14.26
C ASP A 157 18.85 21.58 -14.40
N ARG A 158 18.61 22.43 -13.41
CA ARG A 158 17.55 23.45 -13.47
C ARG A 158 18.00 24.57 -14.42
N GLN A 159 17.10 24.93 -15.34
CA GLN A 159 17.34 26.00 -16.29
C GLN A 159 16.76 27.33 -15.80
N PRO A 160 17.28 28.49 -16.25
CA PRO A 160 16.75 29.80 -15.87
C PRO A 160 15.28 30.03 -16.26
N ASP A 161 14.77 29.32 -17.27
CA ASP A 161 13.38 29.37 -17.72
C ASP A 161 12.43 28.49 -16.88
N GLY A 162 12.96 27.82 -15.84
CA GLY A 162 12.23 26.91 -14.98
C GLY A 162 12.17 25.46 -15.48
N SER A 163 12.60 25.17 -16.72
CA SER A 163 12.67 23.79 -17.21
C SER A 163 13.82 22.99 -16.55
N ILE A 164 13.75 21.67 -16.67
CA ILE A 164 14.73 20.73 -16.10
C ILE A 164 15.33 19.94 -17.25
N ILE A 165 16.66 20.00 -17.40
CA ILE A 165 17.39 19.16 -18.37
C ILE A 165 17.93 17.95 -17.61
N SER A 166 17.40 16.77 -17.91
CA SER A 166 17.84 15.49 -17.35
C SER A 166 18.81 14.79 -18.30
N GLU A 167 19.95 14.31 -17.78
CA GLU A 167 20.89 13.48 -18.50
C GLU A 167 20.58 12.00 -18.23
N VAL A 168 20.48 11.21 -19.30
CA VAL A 168 20.09 9.81 -19.23
C VAL A 168 20.98 8.94 -20.12
N LEU A 169 21.24 7.70 -19.68
CA LEU A 169 22.00 6.70 -20.41
C LEU A 169 21.06 5.62 -20.95
N ASP A 170 21.02 5.48 -22.27
CA ASP A 170 20.38 4.32 -22.92
C ASP A 170 21.31 3.10 -22.79
N GLY A 171 20.86 2.10 -22.06
CA GLY A 171 21.56 0.87 -21.77
C GLY A 171 21.71 -0.06 -22.97
N ILE A 172 20.90 0.11 -24.02
CA ILE A 172 20.97 -0.68 -25.27
C ILE A 172 22.00 -0.06 -26.21
N SER A 173 21.82 1.22 -26.54
CA SER A 173 22.71 1.93 -27.48
C SER A 173 24.02 2.39 -26.85
N LYS A 174 24.10 2.40 -25.51
CA LYS A 174 25.19 2.98 -24.71
C LYS A 174 25.41 4.47 -24.95
N GLN A 175 24.42 5.17 -25.49
CA GLN A 175 24.48 6.60 -25.72
C GLN A 175 23.84 7.37 -24.55
N THR A 176 24.52 8.44 -24.16
CA THR A 176 23.96 9.44 -23.25
C THR A 176 23.25 10.52 -24.07
N TYR A 177 22.06 10.92 -23.63
CA TYR A 177 21.30 12.02 -24.24
C TYR A 177 20.54 12.81 -23.18
N LYS A 178 19.95 13.93 -23.61
CA LYS A 178 19.27 14.88 -22.72
C LYS A 178 17.77 14.93 -22.97
N ILE A 179 17.02 15.12 -21.89
CA ILE A 179 15.57 15.31 -21.91
C ILE A 179 15.25 16.62 -21.19
N ARG A 180 14.59 17.55 -21.87
CA ARG A 180 14.04 18.76 -21.23
C ARG A 180 12.62 18.47 -20.78
N SER A 181 12.32 18.84 -19.54
CA SER A 181 11.01 18.65 -18.94
C SER A 181 10.53 19.82 -18.09
N LYS A 182 9.21 19.93 -17.93
CA LYS A 182 8.59 20.90 -17.01
C LYS A 182 8.54 20.36 -15.60
N TYR A 183 8.36 19.05 -15.44
CA TYR A 183 8.34 18.38 -14.16
C TYR A 183 9.17 17.10 -14.18
N LEU A 184 9.90 16.87 -13.10
CA LEU A 184 10.67 15.65 -12.86
C LEU A 184 10.15 14.95 -11.60
N PHE A 185 9.76 13.68 -11.72
CA PHE A 185 9.25 12.86 -10.64
C PHE A 185 10.24 11.74 -10.28
N GLY A 186 10.82 11.79 -9.08
CA GLY A 186 11.62 10.73 -8.48
C GLY A 186 10.73 9.59 -7.98
N CYS A 187 10.77 8.47 -8.69
CA CYS A 187 10.08 7.22 -8.37
C CYS A 187 11.04 6.01 -8.46
N ASP A 188 12.34 6.27 -8.31
CA ASP A 188 13.48 5.42 -8.64
C ASP A 188 13.98 4.58 -7.44
N GLY A 189 13.10 4.38 -6.46
CA GLY A 189 13.25 3.40 -5.39
C GLY A 189 14.19 3.82 -4.26
N ALA A 190 14.59 2.85 -3.43
CA ALA A 190 15.28 3.10 -2.16
C ALA A 190 16.65 3.78 -2.29
N ARG A 191 17.27 3.74 -3.49
CA ARG A 191 18.56 4.37 -3.79
C ARG A 191 18.40 5.53 -4.78
N SER A 192 17.28 6.23 -4.69
CA SER A 192 16.90 7.32 -5.60
C SER A 192 18.05 8.29 -5.86
N GLN A 193 18.37 8.46 -7.14
CA GLN A 193 19.35 9.43 -7.62
C GLN A 193 18.74 10.83 -7.66
N VAL A 194 17.44 10.95 -7.95
CA VAL A 194 16.72 12.23 -7.89
C VAL A 194 16.79 12.80 -6.47
N LEU A 195 16.46 12.01 -5.45
CA LEU A 195 16.53 12.40 -4.04
C LEU A 195 17.94 12.76 -3.58
N ARG A 196 18.96 12.01 -4.03
CA ARG A 196 20.37 12.31 -3.72
C ARG A 196 20.79 13.67 -4.26
N GLN A 197 20.35 14.00 -5.47
CA GLN A 197 20.70 15.27 -6.10
C GLN A 197 19.90 16.43 -5.51
N LEU A 198 18.63 16.22 -5.16
CA LEU A 198 17.86 17.20 -4.38
C LEU A 198 18.49 17.46 -3.00
N ASN A 199 19.26 16.50 -2.49
CA ASN A 199 19.96 16.59 -1.20
C ASN A 199 19.01 16.90 -0.04
N ILE A 200 17.80 16.34 -0.08
CA ILE A 200 16.80 16.48 0.98
C ILE A 200 17.26 15.69 2.21
N PRO A 201 17.22 16.28 3.42
CA PRO A 201 17.49 15.56 4.64
C PRO A 201 16.58 14.33 4.83
N LEU A 202 17.19 13.23 5.29
CA LEU A 202 16.48 11.96 5.52
C LEU A 202 16.43 11.67 7.02
N ALA A 203 15.23 11.52 7.56
CA ALA A 203 15.03 10.98 8.90
C ALA A 203 15.23 9.45 8.84
N LYS A 204 16.19 8.96 9.62
CA LYS A 204 16.56 7.52 9.66
C LYS A 204 16.27 6.96 11.05
N LYS A 205 15.54 5.86 11.10
CA LYS A 205 15.40 5.02 12.30
C LYS A 205 16.31 3.79 12.19
N PRO A 206 16.66 3.13 13.31
CA PRO A 206 17.43 1.89 13.27
C PRO A 206 16.74 0.84 12.38
N GLY A 207 17.47 0.31 11.39
CA GLY A 207 16.96 -0.73 10.50
C GLY A 207 16.70 -2.05 11.22
N GLN A 208 15.85 -2.91 10.64
CA GLN A 208 15.52 -4.24 11.19
C GLN A 208 16.54 -5.33 10.83
N GLY A 209 17.62 -4.96 10.13
CA GLY A 209 18.71 -5.86 9.77
C GLY A 209 18.56 -6.51 8.39
N LEU A 210 19.22 -7.65 8.22
CA LEU A 210 19.27 -8.43 6.98
C LEU A 210 18.12 -9.44 6.93
N ALA A 211 17.42 -9.48 5.80
CA ALA A 211 16.55 -10.59 5.42
C ALA A 211 17.13 -11.28 4.17
N ILE A 212 17.10 -12.61 4.14
CA ILE A 212 17.53 -13.40 3.00
C ILE A 212 16.30 -14.05 2.37
N ASN A 213 16.00 -13.67 1.15
CA ASN A 213 14.87 -14.18 0.38
C ASN A 213 15.33 -15.34 -0.50
N VAL A 214 14.77 -16.53 -0.27
CA VAL A 214 14.96 -17.71 -1.13
C VAL A 214 13.62 -18.01 -1.80
N LEU A 215 13.54 -17.74 -3.10
CA LEU A 215 12.38 -18.08 -3.93
C LEU A 215 12.52 -19.53 -4.40
N ALA A 216 11.54 -20.37 -4.11
CA ALA A 216 11.58 -21.79 -4.46
C ALA A 216 10.21 -22.35 -4.86
N LYS A 217 10.24 -23.43 -5.64
CA LYS A 217 9.07 -24.26 -5.92
C LYS A 217 9.07 -25.49 -5.03
N VAL A 218 7.93 -25.71 -4.37
CA VAL A 218 7.63 -26.89 -3.55
C VAL A 218 6.13 -27.07 -3.59
N ASP A 219 5.66 -28.25 -4.02
CA ASP A 219 4.24 -28.57 -4.01
C ASP A 219 3.78 -28.89 -2.59
N LEU A 220 2.93 -28.03 -2.04
CA LEU A 220 2.37 -28.13 -0.69
C LEU A 220 0.85 -28.17 -0.70
N GLU A 221 0.22 -28.55 -1.82
CA GLU A 221 -1.25 -28.62 -1.98
C GLU A 221 -1.90 -29.46 -0.87
N GLU A 222 -1.44 -30.71 -0.69
CA GLU A 222 -1.95 -31.61 0.36
C GLU A 222 -1.69 -31.07 1.76
N VAL A 223 -0.54 -30.42 1.94
CA VAL A 223 -0.12 -29.83 3.21
C VAL A 223 -1.04 -28.68 3.60
N MET A 224 -1.53 -27.89 2.64
CA MET A 224 -2.30 -26.67 2.90
C MET A 224 -3.81 -26.89 3.04
N GLN A 225 -4.34 -28.07 2.68
CA GLN A 225 -5.78 -28.35 2.62
C GLN A 225 -6.60 -27.90 3.84
N TYR A 226 -6.04 -27.99 5.04
CA TYR A 226 -6.72 -27.65 6.31
C TYR A 226 -6.07 -26.47 7.05
N ARG A 227 -5.14 -25.76 6.39
CA ARG A 227 -4.35 -24.69 6.99
C ARG A 227 -4.03 -23.58 5.99
N LEU A 228 -5.06 -23.21 5.23
CA LEU A 228 -5.01 -22.19 4.19
C LEU A 228 -4.54 -20.85 4.79
N GLY A 229 -3.37 -20.41 4.37
CA GLY A 229 -2.80 -19.15 4.83
C GLY A 229 -1.65 -18.74 3.93
N ASN A 230 -1.42 -17.44 3.83
CA ASN A 230 -0.41 -16.92 2.93
C ASN A 230 0.93 -16.64 3.63
N LEU A 231 0.97 -16.62 4.96
CA LEU A 231 2.16 -16.36 5.77
C LEU A 231 2.33 -17.41 6.88
N HIS A 232 3.52 -18.01 6.95
CA HIS A 232 3.82 -19.04 7.94
C HIS A 232 5.18 -18.76 8.59
N TRP A 233 5.18 -18.48 9.88
CA TRP A 233 6.37 -18.42 10.69
C TRP A 233 6.84 -19.84 11.04
N VAL A 234 8.05 -20.19 10.60
CA VAL A 234 8.67 -21.49 10.86
C VAL A 234 9.83 -21.31 11.84
N MET A 235 9.76 -22.03 12.96
CA MET A 235 10.68 -21.91 14.09
C MET A 235 10.95 -23.26 14.74
N ARG A 236 12.19 -23.49 15.17
CA ARG A 236 12.65 -24.73 15.80
C ARG A 236 13.38 -24.40 17.11
N PRO A 237 12.64 -24.06 18.18
CA PRO A 237 13.21 -23.53 19.41
C PRO A 237 14.19 -24.48 20.10
N ASP A 238 13.99 -25.78 19.95
CA ASP A 238 14.70 -26.87 20.60
C ASP A 238 15.85 -27.47 19.75
N GLU A 239 16.18 -26.84 18.62
CA GLU A 239 17.29 -27.22 17.74
C GLU A 239 18.28 -26.05 17.56
N ASP A 240 19.54 -26.35 17.27
CA ASP A 240 20.47 -25.33 16.80
C ASP A 240 20.29 -25.14 15.29
N GLN A 241 20.29 -23.88 14.86
CA GLN A 241 20.04 -23.52 13.46
C GLN A 241 21.24 -22.74 12.92
N PRO A 242 21.49 -22.78 11.60
CA PRO A 242 22.53 -21.95 10.99
C PRO A 242 22.36 -20.48 11.35
N ALA A 243 23.46 -19.75 11.56
CA ALA A 243 23.42 -18.36 12.01
C ALA A 243 22.63 -17.41 11.08
N PHE A 244 22.52 -17.76 9.79
CA PHE A 244 21.75 -17.01 8.79
C PHE A 244 20.25 -17.33 8.77
N ASN A 245 19.78 -18.33 9.53
CA ASN A 245 18.39 -18.72 9.65
C ASN A 245 18.01 -19.05 11.09
N TRP A 246 17.55 -18.05 11.83
CA TRP A 246 17.03 -18.19 13.18
C TRP A 246 15.51 -18.38 13.22
N ALA A 247 14.81 -17.62 12.38
CA ALA A 247 13.39 -17.75 12.12
C ALA A 247 13.14 -17.55 10.63
N THR A 248 12.11 -18.19 10.09
CA THR A 248 11.73 -18.02 8.69
C THR A 248 10.27 -17.60 8.59
N VAL A 249 9.98 -16.64 7.71
CA VAL A 249 8.62 -16.46 7.17
C VAL A 249 8.54 -17.14 5.82
N VAL A 250 7.70 -18.15 5.70
CA VAL A 250 7.34 -18.77 4.42
C VAL A 250 6.08 -18.10 3.91
N ARG A 251 6.25 -17.35 2.83
CA ARG A 251 5.18 -16.60 2.18
C ARG A 251 4.77 -17.31 0.89
N MET A 252 3.46 -17.45 0.68
CA MET A 252 2.90 -17.92 -0.58
C MET A 252 3.12 -16.90 -1.71
N VAL A 253 3.61 -17.37 -2.86
CA VAL A 253 3.74 -16.59 -4.10
C VAL A 253 2.72 -17.06 -5.13
N LYS A 254 2.57 -18.39 -5.28
CA LYS A 254 1.49 -19.01 -6.05
C LYS A 254 0.95 -20.20 -5.27
N PRO A 255 -0.37 -20.26 -5.02
CA PRO A 255 -0.97 -21.38 -4.30
C PRO A 255 -0.89 -22.66 -5.16
N TRP A 256 -0.45 -23.81 -4.65
CA TRP A 256 0.34 -24.04 -3.43
C TRP A 256 1.74 -24.55 -3.77
N ASN A 257 2.36 -24.01 -4.82
CA ASN A 257 3.55 -24.57 -5.45
C ASN A 257 4.77 -23.62 -5.53
N GLU A 258 4.61 -22.32 -5.30
CA GLU A 258 5.69 -21.34 -5.36
C GLU A 258 5.69 -20.49 -4.09
N TRP A 259 6.86 -20.41 -3.44
CA TRP A 259 7.01 -19.89 -2.09
C TRP A 259 8.24 -19.02 -1.97
N MET A 260 8.14 -17.98 -1.14
CA MET A 260 9.26 -17.15 -0.71
C MET A 260 9.62 -17.52 0.73
N PHE A 261 10.82 -18.04 0.93
CA PHE A 261 11.38 -18.31 2.25
C PHE A 261 12.22 -17.11 2.67
N ILE A 262 11.73 -16.33 3.63
CA ILE A 262 12.38 -15.14 4.16
C ILE A 262 13.10 -15.53 5.44
N LEU A 263 14.41 -15.74 5.34
CA LEU A 263 15.26 -16.16 6.46
C LEU A 263 15.75 -14.94 7.23
N PHE A 264 15.56 -14.96 8.54
CA PHE A 264 16.06 -13.95 9.46
C PHE A 264 17.27 -14.49 10.21
N PRO A 265 18.44 -13.84 10.14
CA PRO A 265 19.61 -14.25 10.90
C PRO A 265 19.39 -14.20 12.42
N ARG A 266 20.22 -14.96 13.16
CA ARG A 266 20.22 -14.93 14.63
C ARG A 266 20.56 -13.51 15.11
N PRO A 267 19.83 -12.96 16.10
CA PRO A 267 20.18 -11.68 16.70
C PRO A 267 21.65 -11.62 17.13
N GLY A 268 22.37 -10.59 16.69
CA GLY A 268 23.80 -10.41 16.99
C GLY A 268 24.78 -11.23 16.14
N ALA A 269 24.33 -12.08 15.21
CA ALA A 269 25.21 -12.89 14.36
C ALA A 269 25.89 -12.11 13.21
N GLY A 270 25.62 -10.81 13.09
CA GLY A 270 26.10 -9.98 11.98
C GLY A 270 25.26 -10.12 10.72
N VAL A 271 25.80 -9.68 9.58
CA VAL A 271 25.11 -9.67 8.27
C VAL A 271 25.94 -10.29 7.15
N ASP A 272 27.18 -10.69 7.45
CA ASP A 272 28.12 -11.23 6.47
C ASP A 272 28.01 -12.76 6.41
N PHE A 273 26.98 -13.22 5.72
CA PHE A 273 26.76 -14.65 5.46
C PHE A 273 26.95 -14.95 3.99
N ASN A 274 27.68 -16.00 3.62
CA ASN A 274 27.76 -16.46 2.24
C ASN A 274 27.50 -17.97 2.10
N PRO A 275 26.29 -18.47 2.47
CA PRO A 275 25.94 -19.87 2.29
C PRO A 275 25.94 -20.25 0.80
N SER A 276 26.38 -21.47 0.52
CA SER A 276 26.26 -22.14 -0.76
C SER A 276 24.80 -22.41 -1.11
N LYS A 277 24.53 -22.68 -2.40
CA LYS A 277 23.19 -23.06 -2.87
C LYS A 277 22.69 -24.34 -2.18
N ASP A 278 23.59 -25.28 -1.89
CA ASP A 278 23.25 -26.54 -1.22
C ASP A 278 22.87 -26.33 0.25
N GLU A 279 23.56 -25.44 0.96
CA GLU A 279 23.17 -25.04 2.33
C GLU A 279 21.80 -24.36 2.37
N TYR A 280 21.49 -23.50 1.38
CA TYR A 280 20.14 -22.96 1.25
C TYR A 280 19.10 -24.03 0.93
N LEU A 281 19.44 -24.99 0.06
CA LEU A 281 18.53 -26.08 -0.30
C LEU A 281 18.23 -26.97 0.90
N GLU A 282 19.23 -27.35 1.67
CA GLU A 282 19.08 -28.10 2.91
C GLU A 282 18.24 -27.32 3.93
N CYS A 283 18.51 -26.03 4.10
CA CYS A 283 17.73 -25.16 4.96
C CYS A 283 16.24 -25.12 4.55
N VAL A 284 15.94 -24.95 3.25
CA VAL A 284 14.56 -24.95 2.74
C VAL A 284 13.90 -26.32 2.94
N LYS A 285 14.60 -27.43 2.67
CA LYS A 285 14.07 -28.79 2.93
C LYS A 285 13.72 -28.99 4.40
N ASN A 286 14.57 -28.51 5.31
CA ASN A 286 14.29 -28.51 6.73
C ASN A 286 13.03 -27.68 7.04
N ILE A 287 12.92 -26.45 6.52
CA ILE A 287 11.74 -25.61 6.74
C ILE A 287 10.46 -26.28 6.21
N VAL A 288 10.54 -26.98 5.07
CA VAL A 288 9.45 -27.79 4.53
C VAL A 288 9.11 -28.95 5.48
N GLY A 289 10.11 -29.71 5.91
CA GLY A 289 9.97 -30.79 6.89
C GLY A 289 9.36 -32.08 6.35
N ASP A 290 9.44 -32.29 5.03
CA ASP A 290 9.07 -33.54 4.35
C ASP A 290 10.07 -33.80 3.21
N ASP A 291 10.94 -34.78 3.40
CA ASP A 291 12.01 -35.12 2.45
C ASP A 291 11.49 -35.79 1.17
N SER A 292 10.22 -36.22 1.13
CA SER A 292 9.61 -36.76 -0.08
C SER A 292 9.26 -35.67 -1.10
N LEU A 293 9.15 -34.41 -0.66
CA LEU A 293 8.79 -33.28 -1.50
C LEU A 293 10.01 -32.73 -2.24
N LYS A 294 9.84 -32.51 -3.55
CA LYS A 294 10.89 -31.92 -4.38
C LYS A 294 10.94 -30.40 -4.17
N VAL A 295 12.11 -29.91 -3.77
CA VAL A 295 12.42 -28.48 -3.65
C VAL A 295 13.29 -28.03 -4.82
N GLU A 296 12.89 -26.94 -5.48
CA GLU A 296 13.67 -26.28 -6.54
C GLU A 296 13.89 -24.80 -6.19
N ILE A 297 15.13 -24.38 -5.92
CA ILE A 297 15.48 -22.97 -5.71
C ILE A 297 15.55 -22.24 -7.05
N LEU A 298 14.74 -21.20 -7.20
CA LEU A 298 14.67 -20.32 -8.37
C LEU A 298 15.61 -19.11 -8.24
N ASN A 299 15.62 -18.46 -7.06
CA ASN A 299 16.39 -17.23 -6.83
C ASN A 299 16.76 -17.09 -5.35
N ILE A 300 17.91 -16.48 -5.06
CA ILE A 300 18.34 -16.08 -3.72
C ILE A 300 18.74 -14.62 -3.77
N SER A 301 18.16 -13.79 -2.89
CA SER A 301 18.49 -12.37 -2.80
C SER A 301 18.58 -11.90 -1.36
N LYS A 302 19.43 -10.89 -1.12
CA LYS A 302 19.59 -10.27 0.20
C LYS A 302 18.92 -8.90 0.20
N TRP A 303 18.19 -8.60 1.25
CA TRP A 303 17.51 -7.33 1.43
C TRP A 303 17.79 -6.76 2.83
N PHE A 304 18.13 -5.47 2.87
CA PHE A 304 18.26 -4.72 4.12
C PHE A 304 16.99 -3.92 4.37
N VAL A 305 16.38 -4.17 5.52
CA VAL A 305 15.16 -3.47 5.95
C VAL A 305 15.57 -2.15 6.62
N ASN A 306 15.34 -1.04 5.92
CA ASN A 306 15.66 0.31 6.36
C ASN A 306 14.38 1.12 6.57
N GLU A 307 14.34 1.92 7.64
CA GLU A 307 13.25 2.86 7.90
C GLU A 307 13.77 4.29 7.71
N ILE A 308 13.55 4.81 6.49
CA ILE A 308 14.09 6.10 6.05
C ILE A 308 12.99 6.87 5.33
N VAL A 309 12.74 8.12 5.74
CA VAL A 309 11.79 9.04 5.10
C VAL A 309 12.45 10.38 4.81
N ALA A 310 12.06 11.04 3.73
CA ALA A 310 12.52 12.40 3.44
C ALA A 310 11.73 13.42 4.29
N GLU A 311 12.38 14.52 4.69
CA GLU A 311 11.73 15.57 5.49
C GLU A 311 10.69 16.38 4.68
N TYR A 312 10.93 16.56 3.39
CA TYR A 312 10.00 17.12 2.43
C TYR A 312 10.10 16.39 1.08
N TYR A 313 9.11 16.57 0.20
CA TYR A 313 8.92 15.71 -0.99
C TYR A 313 8.89 16.48 -2.31
N SER A 314 9.12 17.78 -2.28
CA SER A 314 9.16 18.58 -3.50
C SER A 314 10.02 19.82 -3.31
N GLU A 315 10.72 20.21 -4.36
CA GLU A 315 11.39 21.51 -4.46
C GLU A 315 11.07 22.14 -5.82
N GLY A 316 10.02 22.96 -5.84
CA GLY A 316 9.45 23.53 -7.06
C GLY A 316 8.81 22.44 -7.92
N ASN A 317 9.28 22.31 -9.15
CA ASN A 317 8.81 21.35 -10.16
C ASN A 317 9.55 20.01 -10.17
N ILE A 318 10.37 19.74 -9.16
CA ILE A 318 10.98 18.43 -8.93
C ILE A 318 10.32 17.82 -7.70
N LEU A 319 9.73 16.64 -7.87
CA LEU A 319 8.95 15.95 -6.85
C LEU A 319 9.55 14.58 -6.59
N GLU A 320 9.72 14.22 -5.33
CA GLU A 320 10.04 12.86 -4.87
C GLU A 320 8.76 12.17 -4.40
N ARG A 321 8.69 10.85 -4.53
CA ARG A 321 7.53 10.09 -4.03
C ARG A 321 7.36 10.31 -2.51
N GLN A 322 6.17 10.74 -2.11
CA GLN A 322 5.79 10.80 -0.70
C GLN A 322 5.29 9.42 -0.23
N PRO A 323 5.72 8.92 0.94
CA PRO A 323 5.13 7.74 1.55
C PRO A 323 3.76 8.13 2.10
N VAL A 324 2.75 8.14 1.24
CA VAL A 324 1.34 8.34 1.63
C VAL A 324 0.91 7.30 2.69
N GLY A 325 1.57 6.13 2.72
CA GLY A 325 1.47 5.11 3.76
C GLY A 325 2.67 5.05 4.72
N ALA A 326 3.25 6.18 5.13
CA ALA A 326 4.37 6.17 6.10
C ALA A 326 4.03 5.40 7.38
N SER A 327 2.81 5.57 7.90
CA SER A 327 2.29 4.80 9.04
C SER A 327 2.21 3.30 8.74
N VAL A 328 1.83 2.91 7.52
CA VAL A 328 1.81 1.51 7.07
C VAL A 328 3.23 0.93 7.03
N VAL A 329 4.22 1.68 6.55
CA VAL A 329 5.63 1.26 6.54
C VAL A 329 6.17 1.12 7.96
N GLU A 330 5.92 2.11 8.82
CA GLU A 330 6.29 2.06 10.24
C GLU A 330 5.64 0.85 10.94
N ARG A 331 4.36 0.61 10.69
CA ARG A 331 3.60 -0.53 11.23
C ARG A 331 4.14 -1.87 10.71
N THR A 332 4.48 -1.96 9.43
CA THR A 332 5.08 -3.17 8.84
C THR A 332 6.42 -3.49 9.50
N ASN A 333 7.25 -2.46 9.72
CA ASN A 333 8.50 -2.64 10.46
C ASN A 333 8.23 -3.07 11.90
N GLN A 334 7.27 -2.46 12.58
CA GLN A 334 6.92 -2.83 13.96
C GLN A 334 6.37 -4.27 14.06
N GLY A 335 5.70 -4.80 13.02
CA GLY A 335 5.20 -6.19 12.99
C GLY A 335 6.27 -7.24 13.29
N LEU A 336 7.47 -7.09 12.71
CA LEU A 336 8.62 -7.96 13.04
C LEU A 336 8.98 -7.96 14.53
N ARG A 337 8.83 -6.82 15.22
CA ARG A 337 9.08 -6.71 16.66
C ARG A 337 7.96 -7.33 17.49
N ASP A 338 6.72 -7.27 17.00
CA ASP A 338 5.56 -7.86 17.67
C ASP A 338 5.60 -9.40 17.70
N HIS A 339 6.49 -10.03 16.91
CA HIS A 339 6.77 -11.45 16.99
C HIS A 339 7.77 -11.85 18.10
N ILE A 340 8.52 -10.91 18.69
CA ILE A 340 9.49 -11.21 19.76
C ILE A 340 8.81 -11.87 20.97
N PRO A 341 7.66 -11.39 21.49
CA PRO A 341 6.94 -12.08 22.56
C PRO A 341 6.55 -13.52 22.22
N VAL A 342 6.27 -13.82 20.94
CA VAL A 342 5.98 -15.20 20.48
C VAL A 342 7.25 -16.04 20.57
N TRP A 343 8.39 -15.51 20.12
CA TRP A 343 9.69 -16.19 20.22
C TRP A 343 10.09 -16.46 21.68
N GLU A 344 9.84 -15.51 22.58
CA GLU A 344 10.05 -15.69 24.02
C GLU A 344 9.14 -16.78 24.61
N ALA A 345 7.86 -16.78 24.25
CA ALA A 345 6.91 -17.79 24.72
C ALA A 345 7.29 -19.20 24.25
N LEU A 346 7.76 -19.33 23.00
CA LEU A 346 8.30 -20.56 22.43
C LEU A 346 9.68 -20.95 22.98
N GLY A 347 10.32 -20.11 23.78
CA GLY A 347 11.62 -20.40 24.39
C GLY A 347 12.80 -20.27 23.44
N MET A 348 12.71 -19.42 22.41
CA MET A 348 13.78 -19.24 21.43
C MET A 348 14.92 -18.34 21.90
N MET A 349 14.68 -17.43 22.85
CA MET A 349 15.59 -16.29 23.06
C MET A 349 16.89 -16.61 23.81
N ASP A 350 16.95 -17.74 24.52
CA ASP A 350 18.14 -18.10 25.30
C ASP A 350 19.29 -18.61 24.40
N PRO A 351 20.54 -18.15 24.58
CA PRO A 351 21.66 -18.63 23.78
C PRO A 351 21.98 -20.12 24.02
N SER A 352 21.61 -20.69 25.17
CA SER A 352 21.82 -22.10 25.49
C SER A 352 20.73 -22.98 24.90
N LEU A 353 21.12 -23.90 24.00
CA LEU A 353 20.21 -24.88 23.42
C LEU A 353 19.48 -25.72 24.49
N GLU A 354 20.17 -26.09 25.57
CA GLU A 354 19.58 -26.89 26.64
C GLU A 354 18.50 -26.11 27.40
N VAL A 355 18.70 -24.81 27.60
CA VAL A 355 17.68 -23.94 28.19
C VAL A 355 16.50 -23.79 27.25
N ARG A 356 16.73 -23.58 25.94
CA ARG A 356 15.65 -23.48 24.95
C ARG A 356 14.81 -24.75 24.87
N LYS A 357 15.44 -25.93 24.85
CA LYS A 357 14.75 -27.23 24.91
C LYS A 357 13.85 -27.36 26.15
N MET A 358 14.39 -27.01 27.32
CA MET A 358 13.63 -27.04 28.58
C MET A 358 12.43 -26.07 28.53
N GLN A 359 12.66 -24.83 28.09
CA GLN A 359 11.62 -23.80 27.99
C GLN A 359 10.52 -24.18 26.98
N PHE A 360 10.90 -24.75 25.83
CA PHE A 360 9.93 -25.21 24.84
C PHE A 360 9.12 -26.41 25.36
N ALA A 361 9.78 -27.39 26.00
CA ALA A 361 9.11 -28.56 26.57
C ALA A 361 8.11 -28.21 27.69
N GLU A 362 8.28 -27.07 28.37
CA GLU A 362 7.37 -26.55 29.40
C GLU A 362 5.94 -26.33 28.85
N LEU A 363 5.78 -26.00 27.56
CA LEU A 363 4.48 -25.82 26.91
C LEU A 363 3.59 -27.07 27.02
N SER A 364 4.21 -28.26 26.99
CA SER A 364 3.52 -29.56 27.07
C SER A 364 3.33 -30.06 28.49
N GLN A 365 3.88 -29.37 29.50
CA GLN A 365 3.79 -29.82 30.89
C GLN A 365 2.46 -29.39 31.54
N PRO A 366 1.82 -30.28 32.34
CA PRO A 366 0.65 -29.94 33.14
C PRO A 366 1.06 -29.28 34.47
N SER A 367 1.93 -28.26 34.40
CA SER A 367 2.39 -27.49 35.57
C SER A 367 1.87 -26.05 35.57
N PRO A 368 1.92 -25.34 36.71
CA PRO A 368 1.63 -23.90 36.75
C PRO A 368 2.50 -23.07 35.79
N GLU A 369 3.77 -23.44 35.63
CA GLU A 369 4.72 -22.79 34.71
C GLU A 369 4.30 -23.03 33.25
N GLY A 370 3.99 -24.28 32.89
CA GLY A 370 3.48 -24.62 31.56
C GLY A 370 2.17 -23.91 31.22
N ALA A 371 1.25 -23.80 32.19
CA ALA A 371 0.02 -23.02 32.03
C ALA A 371 0.31 -21.53 31.79
N LYS A 372 1.22 -20.94 32.56
CA LYS A 372 1.64 -19.53 32.39
C LYS A 372 2.30 -19.31 31.02
N ARG A 373 3.13 -20.23 30.55
CA ARG A 373 3.79 -20.13 29.24
C ARG A 373 2.81 -20.26 28.09
N ARG A 374 1.84 -21.18 28.16
CA ARG A 374 0.76 -21.28 27.17
C ARG A 374 -0.10 -20.01 27.13
N ALA A 375 -0.43 -19.43 28.27
CA ALA A 375 -1.14 -18.15 28.35
C ALA A 375 -0.31 -17.02 27.70
N LYS A 376 1.00 -16.95 27.99
CA LYS A 376 1.91 -15.99 27.34
C LYS A 376 1.95 -16.18 25.81
N LEU A 377 1.97 -17.42 25.32
CA LEU A 377 1.93 -17.71 23.88
C LEU A 377 0.62 -17.22 23.26
N GLN A 378 -0.52 -17.51 23.88
CA GLN A 378 -1.84 -17.07 23.40
C GLN A 378 -1.95 -15.54 23.34
N GLU A 379 -1.50 -14.86 24.40
CA GLU A 379 -1.46 -13.39 24.45
C GLU A 379 -0.53 -12.83 23.36
N ALA A 380 0.70 -13.34 23.25
CA ALA A 380 1.65 -12.90 22.24
C ALA A 380 1.13 -13.10 20.80
N VAL A 381 0.47 -14.23 20.52
CA VAL A 381 -0.14 -14.48 19.20
C VAL A 381 -1.29 -13.51 18.95
N LYS A 382 -2.14 -13.25 19.95
CA LYS A 382 -3.23 -12.27 19.83
C LYS A 382 -2.69 -10.86 19.55
N GLU A 383 -1.61 -10.45 20.19
CA GLU A 383 -0.99 -9.14 19.95
C GLU A 383 -0.54 -8.96 18.50
N THR A 384 -0.16 -10.04 17.80
CA THR A 384 0.18 -9.95 16.36
C THR A 384 -1.02 -9.59 15.46
N SER A 385 -2.24 -9.53 15.98
CA SER A 385 -3.38 -8.94 15.27
C SER A 385 -3.11 -7.50 14.81
N HIS A 386 -2.24 -6.74 15.47
CA HIS A 386 -1.84 -5.39 15.03
C HIS A 386 -1.10 -5.39 13.67
N GLU A 387 -0.54 -6.53 13.25
CA GLU A 387 0.03 -6.72 11.92
C GLU A 387 -1.03 -7.17 10.91
N PHE A 388 -1.85 -8.16 11.28
CA PHE A 388 -2.75 -8.83 10.33
C PHE A 388 -4.17 -8.25 10.27
N HIS A 389 -4.55 -7.42 11.23
CA HIS A 389 -5.86 -6.77 11.37
C HIS A 389 -5.80 -5.24 11.50
N GLY A 390 -4.74 -4.63 10.96
CA GLY A 390 -4.44 -3.20 11.07
C GLY A 390 -5.30 -2.26 10.21
N VAL A 391 -6.62 -2.46 10.13
CA VAL A 391 -7.51 -1.62 9.28
C VAL A 391 -7.47 -0.13 9.65
N GLY A 392 -7.25 0.18 10.93
CA GLY A 392 -7.07 1.55 11.39
C GLY A 392 -5.84 2.21 10.76
N VAL A 393 -4.69 1.53 10.73
CA VAL A 393 -3.48 2.05 10.05
C VAL A 393 -3.71 2.24 8.55
N GLU A 394 -4.52 1.37 7.93
CA GLU A 394 -4.82 1.41 6.51
C GLU A 394 -5.81 2.51 6.11
N MET A 395 -6.69 2.96 7.02
CA MET A 395 -7.82 3.85 6.70
C MET A 395 -7.86 5.17 7.49
N ASN A 396 -7.23 5.26 8.67
CA ASN A 396 -7.21 6.45 9.55
C ASN A 396 -6.25 7.56 9.08
N GLN A 397 -6.07 7.77 7.78
CA GLN A 397 -5.27 8.91 7.32
C GLN A 397 -5.98 10.22 7.70
N ARG A 398 -5.25 11.10 8.39
CA ARG A 398 -5.73 12.42 8.80
C ARG A 398 -4.89 13.50 8.13
N TYR A 399 -5.43 14.16 7.11
CA TYR A 399 -4.76 15.27 6.42
C TYR A 399 -4.90 16.58 7.18
N VAL A 400 -3.78 17.29 7.31
CA VAL A 400 -3.72 18.65 7.83
C VAL A 400 -2.90 19.49 6.85
N SER A 401 -3.57 20.32 6.06
CA SER A 401 -2.94 21.20 5.09
C SER A 401 -3.89 22.30 4.64
N LYS A 402 -3.40 23.23 3.80
CA LYS A 402 -4.24 24.26 3.18
C LYS A 402 -5.31 23.70 2.24
N ALA A 403 -5.17 22.46 1.79
CA ALA A 403 -6.16 21.77 0.96
C ALA A 403 -7.27 21.10 1.81
N VAL A 404 -7.42 21.49 3.07
CA VAL A 404 -8.49 21.09 3.99
C VAL A 404 -8.99 22.34 4.70
N TYR A 405 -10.27 22.65 4.57
CA TYR A 405 -10.88 23.83 5.16
C TYR A 405 -11.42 23.51 6.56
N LEU A 406 -10.83 24.12 7.59
CA LEU A 406 -11.11 23.83 9.00
C LEU A 406 -11.80 24.96 9.76
N ASP A 407 -11.99 26.14 9.15
CA ASP A 407 -12.49 27.33 9.87
C ASP A 407 -13.91 27.16 10.44
N ASP A 408 -14.70 26.22 9.91
CA ASP A 408 -16.05 25.91 10.38
C ASP A 408 -16.11 24.73 11.37
N GLU A 409 -14.98 24.09 11.64
CA GLU A 409 -14.92 22.90 12.49
C GLU A 409 -14.51 23.26 13.93
N SER A 410 -15.01 22.45 14.86
CA SER A 410 -14.47 22.41 16.22
C SER A 410 -13.16 21.63 16.26
N ILE A 411 -12.57 21.47 17.45
CA ILE A 411 -11.41 20.60 17.63
C ILE A 411 -11.73 19.19 17.11
N ARG A 412 -10.81 18.64 16.31
CA ARG A 412 -10.91 17.28 15.79
C ARG A 412 -10.92 16.27 16.94
N PRO A 413 -11.85 15.29 16.95
CA PRO A 413 -11.83 14.20 17.93
C PRO A 413 -10.50 13.43 17.95
N PRO A 414 -10.10 12.86 19.10
CA PRO A 414 -8.97 11.93 19.16
C PRO A 414 -9.25 10.70 18.28
N LEU A 415 -8.21 9.96 17.94
CA LEU A 415 -8.40 8.64 17.33
C LEU A 415 -9.07 7.68 18.34
N PRO A 416 -9.61 6.53 17.88
CA PRO A 416 -10.06 5.47 18.77
C PRO A 416 -8.96 4.98 19.71
N ASP A 417 -9.34 4.24 20.75
CA ASP A 417 -8.41 3.76 21.78
C ASP A 417 -7.29 2.89 21.18
N ASP A 418 -7.64 2.04 20.20
CA ASP A 418 -6.69 1.31 19.38
C ASP A 418 -6.75 1.77 17.91
N PRO A 419 -5.97 2.81 17.54
CA PRO A 419 -5.98 3.36 16.17
C PRO A 419 -5.37 2.43 15.12
N VAL A 420 -4.78 1.29 15.54
CA VAL A 420 -4.25 0.29 14.62
C VAL A 420 -5.35 -0.65 14.20
N LEU A 421 -6.10 -1.18 15.16
CA LEU A 421 -7.16 -2.15 14.89
C LEU A 421 -8.50 -1.48 14.53
N GLU A 422 -8.75 -0.25 14.98
CA GLU A 422 -10.04 0.41 14.83
C GLU A 422 -9.99 1.55 13.81
N HIS A 423 -10.97 1.57 12.90
CA HIS A 423 -11.14 2.62 11.90
C HIS A 423 -12.16 3.66 12.37
N GLU A 424 -11.76 4.92 12.37
CA GLU A 424 -12.64 6.06 12.60
C GLU A 424 -13.38 6.44 11.30
N ILE A 425 -14.63 6.02 11.18
CA ILE A 425 -15.50 6.42 10.07
C ILE A 425 -16.09 7.80 10.36
N THR A 426 -15.62 8.84 9.66
CA THR A 426 -16.05 10.21 9.88
C THR A 426 -15.98 11.07 8.61
N THR A 427 -16.83 12.10 8.50
CA THR A 427 -16.72 13.15 7.49
C THR A 427 -15.95 14.39 7.96
N TYR A 428 -15.28 14.34 9.12
CA TYR A 428 -14.46 15.46 9.57
C TYR A 428 -13.43 15.83 8.48
N PRO A 429 -13.29 17.12 8.09
CA PRO A 429 -12.37 17.52 7.03
C PRO A 429 -10.93 17.02 7.23
N GLY A 430 -10.37 16.46 6.17
CA GLY A 430 -9.08 15.77 6.17
C GLY A 430 -9.18 14.26 6.45
N SER A 431 -10.37 13.70 6.64
CA SER A 431 -10.61 12.25 6.65
C SER A 431 -10.95 11.72 5.26
N ARG A 432 -10.83 10.40 5.06
CA ARG A 432 -11.38 9.71 3.89
C ARG A 432 -12.90 9.84 3.88
N LEU A 433 -13.50 9.93 2.69
CA LEU A 433 -14.95 9.83 2.51
C LEU A 433 -15.44 8.49 3.07
N PRO A 434 -16.39 8.46 4.02
CA PRO A 434 -16.99 7.23 4.47
C PRO A 434 -17.63 6.43 3.35
N HIS A 435 -17.29 5.14 3.28
CA HIS A 435 -18.05 4.19 2.49
C HIS A 435 -19.48 4.10 3.02
N ALA A 436 -20.46 4.17 2.12
CA ALA A 436 -21.82 3.72 2.34
C ALA A 436 -22.37 3.15 1.04
N TRP A 437 -23.20 2.11 1.17
CA TRP A 437 -23.82 1.49 0.02
C TRP A 437 -25.11 2.21 -0.38
N LEU A 438 -25.12 2.64 -1.64
CA LEU A 438 -26.19 3.35 -2.28
C LEU A 438 -26.85 2.48 -3.36
N ASN A 439 -28.08 2.85 -3.71
CA ASN A 439 -28.78 2.31 -4.86
C ASN A 439 -29.51 3.44 -5.59
N THR A 440 -30.04 3.13 -6.77
CA THR A 440 -31.02 4.00 -7.43
C THR A 440 -32.44 3.54 -7.09
N ARG A 441 -33.44 4.32 -7.51
CA ARG A 441 -34.86 3.98 -7.34
C ARG A 441 -35.27 2.69 -8.06
N LEU A 442 -34.52 2.32 -9.08
CA LEU A 442 -34.77 1.14 -9.88
C LEU A 442 -33.71 0.09 -9.57
N PRO A 443 -34.03 -1.22 -9.69
CA PRO A 443 -33.04 -2.27 -9.57
C PRO A 443 -31.85 -2.02 -10.50
N GLY A 444 -30.65 -2.02 -9.94
CA GLY A 444 -29.42 -1.72 -10.66
C GLY A 444 -28.19 -2.24 -9.93
N LYS A 445 -27.01 -1.93 -10.47
CA LYS A 445 -25.76 -2.23 -9.79
C LYS A 445 -25.66 -1.39 -8.52
N ARG A 446 -25.38 -2.04 -7.38
CA ARG A 446 -25.09 -1.35 -6.11
C ARG A 446 -23.87 -0.45 -6.30
N LEU A 447 -23.91 0.74 -5.71
CA LEU A 447 -22.85 1.75 -5.81
C LEU A 447 -22.39 2.16 -4.42
N SER A 448 -21.13 2.48 -4.27
CA SER A 448 -20.59 3.07 -3.04
C SER A 448 -20.59 4.60 -3.14
N THR A 449 -20.66 5.31 -2.02
CA THR A 449 -20.26 6.74 -1.96
C THR A 449 -18.86 6.98 -2.55
N ILE A 450 -17.97 6.02 -2.38
CA ILE A 450 -16.62 5.99 -2.98
C ILE A 450 -16.67 6.02 -4.51
N ASP A 451 -17.72 5.47 -5.14
CA ASP A 451 -17.88 5.48 -6.60
C ASP A 451 -18.33 6.86 -7.13
N LEU A 452 -18.95 7.68 -6.27
CA LEU A 452 -19.46 9.01 -6.64
C LEU A 452 -18.36 10.08 -6.62
N ALA A 453 -17.37 9.93 -5.75
CA ALA A 453 -16.24 10.84 -5.62
C ALA A 453 -14.97 10.28 -6.28
N GLY A 454 -14.05 11.17 -6.62
CA GLY A 454 -12.85 10.83 -7.38
C GLY A 454 -12.98 11.24 -8.84
N HIS A 455 -12.51 10.40 -9.76
CA HIS A 455 -12.59 10.63 -11.20
C HIS A 455 -11.89 11.93 -11.65
N GLY A 456 -10.88 12.37 -10.91
CA GLY A 456 -10.15 13.60 -11.21
C GLY A 456 -10.91 14.91 -10.91
N ALA A 457 -12.07 14.87 -10.25
CA ALA A 457 -12.91 16.04 -9.98
C ALA A 457 -13.28 16.17 -8.49
N PHE A 458 -13.65 17.39 -8.08
CA PHE A 458 -14.30 17.56 -6.78
C PHE A 458 -15.70 16.94 -6.82
N CYS A 459 -16.20 16.49 -5.67
CA CYS A 459 -17.55 15.97 -5.52
C CYS A 459 -18.24 16.63 -4.33
N LEU A 460 -19.51 16.99 -4.48
CA LEU A 460 -20.35 17.51 -3.40
C LEU A 460 -21.56 16.60 -3.21
N LEU A 461 -21.66 16.03 -2.01
CA LEU A 461 -22.78 15.19 -1.58
C LEU A 461 -23.68 16.01 -0.66
N THR A 462 -24.98 16.00 -0.93
CA THR A 462 -26.01 16.66 -0.10
C THR A 462 -27.27 15.78 -0.01
N GLY A 463 -28.29 16.22 0.71
CA GLY A 463 -29.54 15.47 0.90
C GLY A 463 -30.79 16.29 0.56
N ILE A 464 -31.90 15.91 1.18
CA ILE A 464 -33.22 16.53 0.98
C ILE A 464 -33.19 17.95 1.58
N GLY A 465 -33.56 18.97 0.81
CA GLY A 465 -33.51 20.37 1.25
C GLY A 465 -32.16 21.07 1.02
N GLY A 466 -31.15 20.32 0.55
CA GLY A 466 -29.81 20.83 0.24
C GLY A 466 -29.61 21.24 -1.22
N GLU A 467 -30.69 21.40 -2.02
CA GLU A 467 -30.61 21.66 -3.46
C GLU A 467 -29.85 22.94 -3.81
N ILE A 468 -29.84 23.90 -2.88
CA ILE A 468 -29.05 25.13 -3.00
C ILE A 468 -27.55 24.85 -3.13
N TRP A 469 -27.04 23.76 -2.56
CA TRP A 469 -25.63 23.37 -2.67
C TRP A 469 -25.27 22.90 -4.07
N LYS A 470 -26.18 22.24 -4.80
CA LYS A 470 -25.97 21.91 -6.22
C LYS A 470 -25.85 23.18 -7.06
N ALA A 471 -26.72 24.17 -6.81
CA ALA A 471 -26.66 25.46 -7.48
C ALA A 471 -25.38 26.25 -7.12
N ALA A 472 -24.94 26.19 -5.86
CA ALA A 472 -23.69 26.78 -5.40
C ALA A 472 -22.47 26.14 -6.08
N ALA A 473 -22.43 24.82 -6.17
CA ALA A 473 -21.36 24.09 -6.83
C ALA A 473 -21.28 24.44 -8.32
N ALA A 474 -22.40 24.51 -9.03
CA ALA A 474 -22.41 24.91 -10.44
C ALA A 474 -21.84 26.32 -10.65
N ARG A 475 -22.16 27.27 -9.77
CA ARG A 475 -21.60 28.64 -9.83
C ARG A 475 -20.11 28.66 -9.49
N ALA A 476 -19.70 27.93 -8.45
CA ALA A 476 -18.29 27.85 -8.05
C ALA A 476 -17.43 27.18 -9.13
N ALA A 477 -17.93 26.10 -9.76
CA ALA A 477 -17.30 25.43 -10.89
C ALA A 477 -17.07 26.39 -12.06
N ALA A 478 -18.10 27.18 -12.42
CA ALA A 478 -18.00 28.17 -13.48
C ALA A 478 -17.04 29.33 -13.15
N GLU A 479 -17.03 29.82 -11.91
CA GLU A 479 -16.14 30.90 -11.49
C GLU A 479 -14.67 30.48 -11.42
N LEU A 480 -14.41 29.26 -10.93
CA LEU A 480 -13.05 28.77 -10.68
C LEU A 480 -12.48 27.94 -11.84
N GLY A 481 -13.29 27.60 -12.84
CA GLY A 481 -12.86 26.79 -13.99
C GLY A 481 -12.51 25.34 -13.61
N ILE A 482 -13.22 24.77 -12.63
CA ILE A 482 -13.02 23.40 -12.15
C ILE A 482 -14.29 22.56 -12.32
N GLU A 483 -14.13 21.24 -12.31
CA GLU A 483 -15.25 20.30 -12.30
C GLU A 483 -15.68 19.97 -10.86
N ILE A 484 -17.00 20.03 -10.62
CA ILE A 484 -17.60 19.63 -9.34
C ILE A 484 -18.82 18.75 -9.64
N ASN A 485 -18.68 17.45 -9.39
CA ASN A 485 -19.77 16.50 -9.48
C ASN A 485 -20.71 16.67 -8.27
N THR A 486 -22.02 16.72 -8.49
CA THR A 486 -22.98 16.92 -7.38
C THR A 486 -24.07 15.88 -7.36
N TYR A 487 -24.31 15.31 -6.19
CA TYR A 487 -25.29 14.26 -6.00
C TYR A 487 -26.11 14.48 -4.73
N THR A 488 -27.39 14.14 -4.81
CA THR A 488 -28.31 14.12 -3.68
C THR A 488 -28.57 12.69 -3.22
N ILE A 489 -28.46 12.46 -1.91
CA ILE A 489 -28.69 11.14 -1.30
C ILE A 489 -29.87 11.24 -0.35
N GLY A 490 -30.89 10.42 -0.56
CA GLY A 490 -32.09 10.39 0.27
C GLY A 490 -33.31 9.83 -0.47
N TRP A 491 -34.44 9.79 0.22
CA TRP A 491 -35.70 9.34 -0.38
C TRP A 491 -36.09 10.24 -1.56
N GLY A 492 -36.29 9.63 -2.73
CA GLY A 492 -36.66 10.40 -3.93
C GLY A 492 -35.57 11.35 -4.44
N GLN A 493 -34.29 11.09 -4.14
CA GLN A 493 -33.14 11.85 -4.63
C GLN A 493 -32.40 11.11 -5.77
N ASP A 494 -31.22 11.60 -6.17
CA ASP A 494 -30.36 10.96 -7.20
C ASP A 494 -30.01 9.52 -6.78
N PHE A 495 -29.64 9.33 -5.51
CA PHE A 495 -29.34 8.02 -4.90
C PHE A 495 -30.12 7.80 -3.60
N HIS A 496 -30.37 6.53 -3.29
CA HIS A 496 -31.02 6.07 -2.07
C HIS A 496 -29.99 5.47 -1.12
N ASP A 497 -30.07 5.86 0.15
CA ASP A 497 -29.32 5.27 1.24
C ASP A 497 -30.05 4.03 1.76
N VAL A 498 -29.67 2.86 1.24
CA VAL A 498 -30.46 1.63 1.36
C VAL A 498 -30.52 1.11 2.80
N TYR A 499 -29.43 1.28 3.55
CA TYR A 499 -29.26 0.74 4.90
C TYR A 499 -29.16 1.84 5.95
N PHE A 500 -29.39 3.09 5.56
CA PHE A 500 -29.16 4.28 6.39
C PHE A 500 -27.69 4.44 6.82
N ASP A 501 -26.75 3.77 6.12
CA ASP A 501 -25.32 3.83 6.41
C ASP A 501 -24.80 5.25 6.18
N TRP A 502 -25.17 5.89 5.07
CA TRP A 502 -24.75 7.26 4.80
C TRP A 502 -25.30 8.21 5.85
N THR A 503 -26.58 8.07 6.19
CA THR A 503 -27.25 8.87 7.21
C THR A 503 -26.53 8.77 8.58
N GLN A 504 -26.10 7.58 8.97
CA GLN A 504 -25.36 7.35 10.22
C GLN A 504 -23.94 7.93 10.20
N ARG A 505 -23.30 8.00 9.02
CA ARG A 505 -21.86 8.30 8.89
C ARG A 505 -21.58 9.73 8.40
N ARG A 506 -22.55 10.43 7.83
CA ARG A 506 -22.34 11.72 7.13
C ARG A 506 -22.07 12.90 8.07
N GLU A 507 -22.45 12.80 9.34
CA GLU A 507 -22.27 13.83 10.38
C GLU A 507 -22.77 15.24 10.00
N ILE A 508 -23.79 15.29 9.14
CA ILE A 508 -24.51 16.49 8.70
C ILE A 508 -26.01 16.20 8.71
N ASP A 509 -26.81 17.26 8.79
CA ASP A 509 -28.27 17.19 8.64
C ASP A 509 -28.64 16.97 7.16
N ASP A 510 -29.91 16.70 6.87
CA ASP A 510 -30.39 16.39 5.52
C ASP A 510 -30.09 17.50 4.51
N ASP A 511 -30.10 18.75 4.95
CA ASP A 511 -29.89 19.94 4.11
C ASP A 511 -28.41 20.39 4.05
N GLY A 512 -27.53 19.75 4.83
CA GLY A 512 -26.09 20.00 4.81
C GLY A 512 -25.39 19.50 3.54
N CYS A 513 -24.07 19.65 3.49
CA CYS A 513 -23.26 19.09 2.41
C CYS A 513 -21.87 18.63 2.87
N VAL A 514 -21.30 17.67 2.13
CA VAL A 514 -19.89 17.25 2.24
C VAL A 514 -19.21 17.53 0.91
N LEU A 515 -18.11 18.27 0.93
CA LEU A 515 -17.24 18.54 -0.22
C LEU A 515 -16.03 17.60 -0.16
N ILE A 516 -15.83 16.84 -1.21
CA ILE A 516 -14.83 15.78 -1.34
C ILE A 516 -13.87 16.13 -2.47
N ARG A 517 -12.58 15.92 -2.22
CA ARG A 517 -11.48 16.11 -3.18
C ARG A 517 -11.41 14.98 -4.22
N PRO A 518 -10.68 15.18 -5.33
CA PRO A 518 -10.40 14.12 -6.31
C PRO A 518 -9.72 12.87 -5.73
N ASP A 519 -9.03 12.97 -4.60
CA ASP A 519 -8.40 11.83 -3.90
C ASP A 519 -9.31 11.19 -2.83
N ARG A 520 -10.60 11.56 -2.82
CA ARG A 520 -11.64 11.08 -1.91
C ARG A 520 -11.44 11.44 -0.44
N PHE A 521 -10.65 12.46 -0.14
CA PHE A 521 -10.61 13.08 1.18
C PHE A 521 -11.63 14.21 1.30
N VAL A 522 -12.28 14.32 2.44
CA VAL A 522 -13.20 15.43 2.72
C VAL A 522 -12.41 16.72 2.81
N ALA A 523 -12.70 17.68 1.93
CA ALA A 523 -12.11 19.01 1.94
C ALA A 523 -12.80 19.91 2.95
N TRP A 524 -14.13 19.78 3.06
CA TRP A 524 -15.00 20.62 3.88
C TRP A 524 -16.37 19.96 4.06
N ARG A 525 -17.13 20.37 5.07
CA ARG A 525 -18.55 20.04 5.21
C ARG A 525 -19.31 21.22 5.82
N SER A 526 -20.62 21.25 5.57
CA SER A 526 -21.56 22.15 6.22
C SER A 526 -22.66 21.31 6.87
N LYS A 527 -22.91 21.53 8.17
CA LYS A 527 -23.91 20.75 8.91
C LYS A 527 -25.34 20.97 8.40
N THR A 528 -25.65 22.18 7.96
CA THR A 528 -26.97 22.60 7.46
C THR A 528 -26.81 23.60 6.31
N VAL A 529 -27.91 23.99 5.66
CA VAL A 529 -27.88 25.09 4.68
C VAL A 529 -27.53 26.41 5.38
N VAL A 530 -26.68 27.22 4.74
CA VAL A 530 -26.34 28.58 5.18
C VAL A 530 -26.92 29.65 4.25
N PRO A 531 -27.32 30.84 4.76
CA PRO A 531 -27.98 31.89 3.95
C PRO A 531 -27.21 32.36 2.70
N ASN A 532 -25.89 32.19 2.65
CA ASN A 532 -25.02 32.57 1.52
C ASN A 532 -24.20 31.37 0.99
N ALA A 533 -24.84 30.20 0.83
CA ALA A 533 -24.21 28.95 0.41
C ALA A 533 -23.23 29.09 -0.77
N VAL A 534 -23.60 29.86 -1.79
CA VAL A 534 -22.76 30.13 -2.98
C VAL A 534 -21.43 30.80 -2.59
N ALA A 535 -21.51 31.94 -1.89
CA ALA A 535 -20.32 32.68 -1.50
C ALA A 535 -19.44 31.88 -0.53
N LYS A 536 -20.07 31.11 0.37
CA LYS A 536 -19.35 30.24 1.30
C LYS A 536 -18.58 29.14 0.57
N LEU A 537 -19.22 28.41 -0.34
CA LEU A 537 -18.57 27.34 -1.08
C LEU A 537 -17.41 27.85 -1.96
N ILE A 538 -17.58 29.02 -2.60
CA ILE A 538 -16.50 29.67 -3.36
C ILE A 538 -15.31 30.01 -2.44
N ALA A 539 -15.57 30.58 -1.25
CA ALA A 539 -14.51 30.91 -0.31
C ALA A 539 -13.74 29.66 0.17
N VAL A 540 -14.46 28.57 0.46
CA VAL A 540 -13.89 27.27 0.83
C VAL A 540 -13.01 26.73 -0.30
N LEU A 541 -13.50 26.74 -1.54
CA LEU A 541 -12.74 26.25 -2.69
C LEU A 541 -11.53 27.12 -3.00
N LYS A 542 -11.64 28.45 -2.94
CA LYS A 542 -10.51 29.38 -3.09
C LYS A 542 -9.41 29.11 -2.07
N SER A 543 -9.79 28.94 -0.80
CA SER A 543 -8.86 28.55 0.27
C SER A 543 -8.18 27.20 -0.01
N THR A 544 -8.97 26.20 -0.41
CA THR A 544 -8.50 24.83 -0.69
C THR A 544 -7.56 24.77 -1.90
N LEU A 545 -7.84 25.56 -2.94
CA LEU A 545 -7.06 25.66 -4.18
C LEU A 545 -5.88 26.63 -4.06
N GLY A 546 -5.89 27.50 -3.04
CA GLY A 546 -4.87 28.52 -2.83
C GLY A 546 -4.92 29.68 -3.84
N VAL A 547 -6.13 30.07 -4.30
CA VAL A 547 -6.36 31.11 -5.33
C VAL A 547 -7.22 32.28 -4.85
#